data_AF-F2ARD4-F1
#
_entry.id   AF-F2ARD4-F1
#
_cell.length_a   1.000
_cell.length_b   1.000
_cell.length_c   1.000
_cell.angle_alpha   90.00
_cell.angle_beta   90.00
_cell.angle_gamma   90.00
#
_symmetry.space_group_name_H-M   'P 1'
#
loop_
_entity.id
_entity.type
_entity.pdbx_description
1 polymer ?
#
loop_
_entity_poly.entity_id
_entity_poly.type
_entity_poly.pdbx_seq_one_letter_code
_entity_poly.pdbx_strand_id
1 'polypeptide(L)'
;MEVVEIMNHHDSDDLDDASQTRRDKRIGEESPSDLVPEWQRLLNDDPLPQDENWDSPDPTATDAALDGTYVCDNCGEEIVIPLDIAAGRDQQYVEDCPVCCSPSVIHVHFDDSDHADVWAEAEQDRY
;
A
#
# COMPACT_ATOMS: atom_id res chain seq x y z
N MET A 1 -62.90 1.36 -14.71
CA MET A 1 -63.87 0.40 -14.13
C MET A 1 -64.42 -0.41 -15.28
N GLU A 2 -64.27 -1.72 -15.41
CA GLU A 2 -63.76 -2.77 -14.54
C GLU A 2 -63.23 -3.91 -15.42
N VAL A 3 -62.43 -4.77 -14.81
CA VAL A 3 -61.84 -5.99 -15.36
C VAL A 3 -62.89 -7.05 -15.68
N VAL A 4 -62.57 -7.93 -16.64
CA VAL A 4 -63.00 -9.34 -16.58
C VAL A 4 -61.87 -10.20 -17.13
N GLU A 5 -61.24 -10.93 -16.22
CA GLU A 5 -60.41 -12.10 -16.52
C GLU A 5 -61.31 -13.23 -17.01
N ILE A 6 -60.87 -13.99 -18.01
CA ILE A 6 -61.39 -15.33 -18.25
C ILE A 6 -60.21 -16.27 -18.38
N MET A 7 -60.20 -17.23 -17.45
CA MET A 7 -59.33 -18.40 -17.34
C MET A 7 -59.25 -19.18 -18.65
N ASN A 8 -58.08 -19.74 -18.95
CA ASN A 8 -58.02 -21.02 -19.63
C ASN A 8 -56.89 -21.85 -19.04
N HIS A 9 -57.21 -22.58 -17.97
CA HIS A 9 -56.56 -23.86 -17.71
C HIS A 9 -57.16 -24.88 -18.67
N HIS A 10 -56.32 -25.58 -19.41
CA HIS A 10 -56.58 -26.92 -19.92
C HIS A 10 -55.24 -27.61 -20.16
N ASP A 11 -54.93 -28.56 -19.29
CA ASP A 11 -53.95 -29.62 -19.47
C ASP A 11 -54.06 -30.30 -20.83
N SER A 12 -52.92 -30.74 -21.37
CA SER A 12 -52.81 -32.00 -22.10
C SER A 12 -51.33 -32.40 -22.12
N ASP A 13 -51.00 -33.37 -21.28
CA ASP A 13 -49.90 -34.32 -21.49
C ASP A 13 -50.03 -34.99 -22.87
N ASP A 14 -48.89 -35.27 -23.52
CA ASP A 14 -48.52 -36.58 -24.10
C ASP A 14 -47.48 -36.46 -25.23
N LEU A 15 -46.25 -36.88 -24.88
CA LEU A 15 -45.37 -37.83 -25.57
C LEU A 15 -44.74 -37.54 -26.95
N ASP A 16 -43.40 -37.63 -26.90
CA ASP A 16 -42.44 -38.21 -27.86
C ASP A 16 -42.46 -37.79 -29.33
N ASP A 17 -41.37 -37.13 -29.78
CA ASP A 17 -40.59 -37.69 -30.89
C ASP A 17 -39.13 -37.21 -30.84
N ALA A 18 -38.26 -38.15 -31.16
CA ALA A 18 -36.85 -38.13 -30.93
C ALA A 18 -36.09 -37.14 -31.83
N SER A 19 -34.83 -36.96 -31.44
CA SER A 19 -33.71 -36.78 -32.37
C SER A 19 -33.69 -35.48 -33.17
N GLN A 20 -33.02 -34.45 -32.62
CA GLN A 20 -32.16 -33.60 -33.44
C GLN A 20 -31.10 -32.87 -32.60
N THR A 21 -29.88 -33.32 -32.82
CA THR A 21 -28.60 -32.80 -32.38
C THR A 21 -28.46 -31.28 -32.55
N ARG A 22 -27.85 -30.60 -31.56
CA ARG A 22 -26.54 -29.92 -31.65
C ARG A 22 -26.41 -28.85 -30.55
N ARG A 23 -25.36 -29.03 -29.73
CA ARG A 23 -24.50 -28.02 -29.10
C ARG A 23 -24.91 -26.56 -29.35
N ASP A 24 -25.17 -25.79 -28.29
CA ASP A 24 -24.25 -24.73 -27.89
C ASP A 24 -24.56 -24.17 -26.49
N LYS A 25 -23.51 -24.13 -25.66
CA LYS A 25 -23.26 -23.28 -24.49
C LYS A 25 -24.32 -23.23 -23.38
N ARG A 26 -24.10 -24.12 -22.40
CA ARG A 26 -24.19 -23.71 -20.99
C ARG A 26 -23.28 -22.48 -20.81
N ILE A 27 -23.87 -21.33 -20.50
CA ILE A 27 -23.13 -20.22 -19.89
C ILE A 27 -22.70 -20.78 -18.52
N GLY A 28 -21.46 -21.26 -18.48
CA GLY A 28 -20.82 -21.63 -17.23
C GLY A 28 -20.64 -20.35 -16.43
N GLU A 29 -21.26 -20.32 -15.24
CA GLU A 29 -20.64 -19.84 -14.01
C GLU A 29 -19.18 -19.40 -14.20
N GLU A 30 -19.02 -18.15 -14.59
CA GLU A 30 -17.72 -17.49 -14.62
C GLU A 30 -17.20 -17.44 -13.18
N SER A 31 -16.11 -18.18 -12.95
CA SER A 31 -15.47 -18.28 -11.65
C SER A 31 -14.97 -16.89 -11.23
N PRO A 32 -15.17 -16.47 -9.97
CA PRO A 32 -14.73 -15.15 -9.46
C PRO A 32 -13.26 -14.80 -9.71
N SER A 33 -12.44 -15.77 -10.09
CA SER A 33 -11.02 -15.64 -10.46
C SER A 33 -10.76 -14.81 -11.73
N ASP A 34 -11.77 -14.60 -12.58
CA ASP A 34 -11.61 -13.86 -13.84
C ASP A 34 -11.71 -12.33 -13.67
N LEU A 35 -12.10 -11.85 -12.48
CA LEU A 35 -12.29 -10.43 -12.17
C LEU A 35 -11.11 -9.76 -11.45
N VAL A 36 -10.00 -10.47 -11.24
CA VAL A 36 -8.82 -9.91 -10.57
C VAL A 36 -8.10 -8.97 -11.54
N PRO A 37 -7.94 -7.67 -11.23
CA PRO A 37 -7.17 -6.77 -12.07
C PRO A 37 -5.70 -7.19 -12.20
N GLU A 38 -5.02 -6.84 -13.30
CA GLU A 38 -3.62 -7.24 -13.53
C GLU A 38 -2.67 -6.75 -12.42
N TRP A 39 -2.92 -5.57 -11.85
CA TRP A 39 -2.13 -5.09 -10.71
C TRP A 39 -2.22 -6.03 -9.50
N GLN A 40 -3.38 -6.66 -9.27
CA GLN A 40 -3.59 -7.57 -8.15
C GLN A 40 -3.02 -8.97 -8.42
N ARG A 41 -2.80 -9.35 -9.69
CA ARG A 41 -2.02 -10.56 -10.03
C ARG A 41 -0.53 -10.35 -9.80
N LEU A 42 0.00 -9.18 -10.17
CA LEU A 42 1.42 -8.83 -9.95
C LEU A 42 1.83 -8.77 -8.48
N LEU A 43 0.88 -8.50 -7.57
CA LEU A 43 1.11 -8.52 -6.11
C LEU A 43 1.11 -9.93 -5.50
N ASN A 44 0.61 -10.93 -6.21
CA ASN A 44 0.36 -12.28 -5.68
C ASN A 44 1.35 -13.34 -6.20
N ASP A 45 2.33 -12.97 -7.03
CA ASP A 45 3.27 -13.90 -7.69
C ASP A 45 4.72 -13.79 -7.22
N ASP A 46 5.03 -12.99 -6.19
CA ASP A 46 6.33 -13.09 -5.53
C ASP A 46 6.23 -14.12 -4.38
N PRO A 47 6.73 -15.36 -4.56
CA PRO A 47 7.01 -16.20 -3.41
C PRO A 47 7.98 -15.41 -2.53
N LEU A 48 7.53 -15.01 -1.33
CA LEU A 48 8.41 -14.42 -0.33
C LEU A 48 9.67 -15.31 -0.26
N PRO A 49 10.87 -14.74 -0.46
CA PRO A 49 12.09 -15.53 -0.42
C PRO A 49 12.10 -16.32 0.89
N GLN A 50 12.33 -17.63 0.81
CA GLN A 50 12.40 -18.50 1.98
C GLN A 50 13.72 -18.37 2.73
N ASP A 51 14.33 -17.18 2.71
CA ASP A 51 15.32 -16.85 3.73
C ASP A 51 14.56 -16.43 4.99
N GLU A 52 14.11 -17.45 5.72
CA GLU A 52 13.51 -17.33 7.06
C GLU A 52 14.57 -16.96 8.11
N ASN A 53 15.49 -16.08 7.74
CA ASN A 53 16.59 -15.63 8.58
C ASN A 53 16.64 -14.11 8.65
N TRP A 54 15.44 -13.51 8.66
CA TRP A 54 15.17 -12.14 9.08
C TRP A 54 15.76 -11.81 10.48
N ASP A 55 16.05 -12.85 11.29
CA ASP A 55 16.71 -12.78 12.59
C ASP A 55 18.25 -12.68 12.54
N SER A 56 18.87 -12.73 11.37
CA SER A 56 20.32 -12.46 11.30
C SER A 56 20.57 -10.96 11.28
N PRO A 57 21.22 -10.40 12.32
CA PRO A 57 21.62 -9.00 12.28
C PRO A 57 22.60 -8.86 11.11
N ASP A 58 22.28 -7.97 10.17
CA ASP A 58 23.26 -7.56 9.16
C ASP A 58 24.48 -7.02 9.93
N PRO A 59 25.68 -7.59 9.76
CA PRO A 59 26.88 -7.14 10.46
C PRO A 59 27.27 -5.69 10.09
N THR A 60 26.60 -5.05 9.14
CA THR A 60 26.76 -3.63 8.79
C THR A 60 25.79 -2.67 9.48
N ALA A 61 24.86 -3.14 10.32
CA ALA A 61 23.90 -2.29 11.05
C ALA A 61 24.50 -1.57 12.28
N THR A 62 25.71 -1.01 12.14
CA THR A 62 26.44 -0.37 13.25
C THR A 62 26.11 1.10 13.48
N ASP A 63 25.27 1.71 12.64
CA ASP A 63 24.95 3.15 12.71
C ASP A 63 23.67 3.45 13.51
N ALA A 64 23.00 2.43 14.06
CA ALA A 64 21.69 2.53 14.71
C ALA A 64 21.66 3.28 16.06
N ALA A 65 22.75 3.92 16.48
CA ALA A 65 22.88 4.52 17.81
C ALA A 65 23.15 6.04 17.82
N LEU A 66 23.23 6.70 16.67
CA LEU A 66 23.38 8.15 16.61
C LEU A 66 22.02 8.82 16.51
N ASP A 67 21.73 9.73 17.44
CA ASP A 67 20.53 10.53 17.48
C ASP A 67 20.84 12.02 17.33
N GLY A 68 19.94 12.73 16.66
CA GLY A 68 19.94 14.17 16.47
C GLY A 68 18.65 14.79 16.97
N THR A 69 18.63 16.09 17.18
CA THR A 69 17.42 16.80 17.64
C THR A 69 17.24 18.10 16.90
N TYR A 70 16.01 18.40 16.49
CA TYR A 70 15.63 19.68 15.89
C TYR A 70 14.31 20.19 16.48
N VAL A 71 14.05 21.49 16.34
CA VAL A 71 12.75 22.09 16.69
C VAL A 71 11.91 22.28 15.43
N CYS A 72 10.69 21.76 15.42
CA CYS A 72 9.79 21.91 14.28
C CYS A 72 9.31 23.36 14.14
N ASP A 73 9.57 24.00 13.00
CA ASP A 73 9.11 25.36 12.69
C ASP A 73 7.58 25.51 12.63
N ASN A 74 6.85 24.41 12.43
CA ASN A 74 5.40 24.46 12.34
C ASN A 74 4.71 24.42 13.71
N CYS A 75 5.10 23.49 14.60
CA CYS A 75 4.44 23.29 15.91
C CYS A 75 5.29 23.67 17.12
N GLY A 76 6.60 23.87 16.95
CA GLY A 76 7.53 24.20 18.02
C GLY A 76 8.00 23.02 18.87
N GLU A 77 7.62 21.79 18.54
CA GLU A 77 8.05 20.60 19.28
C GLU A 77 9.51 20.26 18.97
N GLU A 78 10.24 19.80 20.00
CA GLU A 78 11.57 19.20 19.87
C GLU A 78 11.46 17.74 19.42
N ILE A 79 12.01 17.42 18.25
CA ILE A 79 11.92 16.10 17.61
C ILE A 79 13.30 15.44 17.63
N VAL A 80 13.34 14.20 18.10
CA VAL A 80 14.53 13.34 18.06
C VAL A 80 14.47 12.44 16.84
N ILE A 81 15.55 12.36 16.08
CA ILE A 81 15.66 11.57 14.85
C ILE A 81 16.91 10.67 14.89
N PRO A 82 16.85 9.45 14.34
CA PRO A 82 18.04 8.66 14.10
C PRO A 82 18.87 9.29 12.97
N LEU A 83 20.20 9.22 13.08
CA LEU A 83 21.13 9.73 12.08
C LEU A 83 21.95 8.58 11.48
N ASP A 84 22.09 8.58 10.15
CA ASP A 84 22.87 7.60 9.41
C ASP A 84 24.13 8.26 8.83
N ILE A 85 25.27 8.10 9.50
CA ILE A 85 26.54 8.69 9.02
C ILE A 85 27.01 8.10 7.68
N ALA A 86 26.57 6.88 7.32
CA ALA A 86 26.95 6.24 6.06
C ALA A 86 26.33 6.95 4.84
N ALA A 87 25.25 7.71 5.03
CA ALA A 87 24.63 8.53 3.99
C ALA A 87 25.43 9.80 3.61
N GLY A 88 26.54 10.08 4.30
CA GLY A 88 27.44 11.20 4.02
C GLY A 88 27.50 12.21 5.16
N ARG A 89 28.50 13.10 5.13
CA ARG A 89 28.71 14.11 6.19
C ARG A 89 27.74 15.28 6.14
N ASP A 90 27.24 15.60 4.96
CA ASP A 90 26.24 16.65 4.73
C ASP A 90 25.02 15.99 4.14
N GLN A 91 23.90 16.06 4.84
CA GLN A 91 22.64 15.42 4.43
C GLN A 91 21.51 16.43 4.46
N GLN A 92 20.62 16.30 3.48
CA GLN A 92 19.40 17.07 3.41
C GLN A 92 18.27 16.17 2.93
N TYR A 93 17.18 16.11 3.68
CA TYR A 93 16.01 15.31 3.33
C TYR A 93 14.74 15.92 3.91
N VAL A 94 13.58 15.47 3.42
CA VAL A 94 12.28 15.92 3.92
C VAL A 94 11.66 14.80 4.73
N GLU A 95 11.20 15.13 5.93
CA GLU A 95 10.47 14.24 6.82
C GLU A 95 9.25 14.99 7.40
N ASP A 96 8.14 14.28 7.59
CA ASP A 96 6.96 14.84 8.24
C ASP A 96 7.16 14.90 9.76
N CYS A 97 6.88 16.04 10.38
CA CYS A 97 6.93 16.17 11.84
C CYS A 97 5.93 15.18 12.48
N PRO A 98 6.36 14.29 13.41
CA PRO A 98 5.48 13.26 13.98
C PRO A 98 4.38 13.84 14.88
N VAL A 99 4.46 15.12 15.23
CA VAL A 99 3.47 15.82 16.06
C VAL A 99 2.42 16.55 15.24
N CYS A 100 2.83 17.23 14.15
CA CYS A 100 1.92 18.08 13.37
C CYS A 100 1.78 17.71 11.89
N CYS A 101 2.43 16.62 11.46
CA CYS A 101 2.40 16.09 10.10
C CYS A 101 2.74 17.12 9.00
N SER A 102 3.48 18.17 9.35
CA SER A 102 3.95 19.16 8.39
C SER A 102 5.36 18.81 7.95
N PRO A 103 5.64 18.84 6.63
CA PRO A 103 6.94 18.47 6.12
C PRO A 103 8.00 19.48 6.55
N SER A 104 9.12 18.96 7.04
CA SER A 104 10.30 19.72 7.44
C SER A 104 11.47 19.29 6.57
N VAL A 105 12.20 20.25 6.01
CA VAL A 105 13.50 20.02 5.39
C VAL A 105 14.52 19.94 6.52
N ILE A 106 15.04 18.74 6.77
CA ILE A 106 16.04 18.46 7.80
C ILE A 106 17.41 18.57 7.17
N HIS A 107 18.31 19.26 7.87
CA HIS A 107 19.72 19.40 7.53
C HIS A 107 20.56 18.76 8.63
N VAL A 108 21.53 17.95 8.23
CA VAL A 108 22.46 17.27 9.13
C VAL A 108 23.88 17.51 8.64
N HIS A 109 24.75 18.00 9.53
CA HIS A 109 26.18 18.15 9.28
C HIS A 109 26.99 17.39 10.33
N PHE A 110 27.87 16.49 9.91
CA PHE A 110 28.82 15.78 10.77
C PHE A 110 30.21 16.43 10.71
N ASP A 111 30.73 16.81 11.88
CA ASP A 111 32.09 17.35 12.00
C ASP A 111 33.17 16.25 11.96
N ASP A 112 34.44 16.64 12.10
CA ASP A 112 35.57 15.70 12.14
C ASP A 112 35.62 14.81 13.40
N SER A 113 34.80 15.12 14.40
CA SER A 113 34.68 14.37 15.67
C SER A 113 33.42 13.49 15.71
N ASP A 114 32.74 13.32 14.57
CA ASP A 114 31.46 12.63 14.43
C ASP A 114 30.32 13.24 15.28
N HIS A 115 30.42 14.53 15.62
CA HIS A 115 29.31 15.29 16.21
C HIS A 115 28.37 15.79 15.11
N ALA A 116 27.07 15.64 15.33
CA ALA A 116 26.04 16.06 14.38
C ALA A 116 25.40 17.40 14.79
N ASP A 117 25.48 18.38 13.91
CA ASP A 117 24.64 19.59 13.94
C ASP A 117 23.37 19.33 13.12
N VAL A 118 22.21 19.46 13.77
CA VAL A 118 20.90 19.19 13.14
C VAL A 118 20.00 20.40 13.27
N TRP A 119 19.38 20.81 12.16
CA TRP A 119 18.34 21.84 12.15
C TRP A 119 17.30 21.53 11.08
N ALA A 120 16.15 22.18 11.16
CA ALA A 120 15.09 22.02 10.18
C ALA A 120 14.48 23.36 9.80
N GLU A 121 13.91 23.40 8.60
CA GLU A 121 13.07 24.49 8.11
C GLU A 121 11.76 23.93 7.56
N ALA A 122 10.69 24.72 7.59
CA ALA A 122 9.43 24.30 6.97
C ALA A 122 9.58 24.19 5.44
N GLU A 123 9.14 23.06 4.85
CA GLU A 123 9.13 22.90 3.38
C GLU A 123 7.97 23.68 2.73
N GLN A 124 6.85 23.80 3.44
CA GLN A 124 5.66 24.50 2.96
C GLN A 124 5.60 25.93 3.46
N ASP A 125 5.37 26.86 2.51
CA ASP A 125 5.05 28.25 2.81
C ASP A 125 3.71 28.36 3.55
N ARG A 126 3.70 29.09 4.66
CA ARG A 126 2.46 29.44 5.39
C ARG A 126 1.70 30.53 4.62
N TYR A 127 0.71 30.13 3.84
CA TYR A 127 -0.23 31.04 3.16
C TYR A 127 -1.38 31.50 4.06
#